data_AF-V4A9V0-F1
#
_entry.id   AF-V4A9V0-F1
#
_cell.length_a   1.000
_cell.length_b   1.000
_cell.length_c   1.000
_cell.angle_alpha   90.00
_cell.angle_beta   90.00
_cell.angle_gamma   90.00
#
_symmetry.space_group_name_H-M   'P 1'
#
loop_
_entity.id
_entity.type
_entity.pdbx_description
1 polymer ?
#
loop_
_entity_poly.entity_id
_entity_poly.type
_entity_poly.pdbx_seq_one_letter_code
_entity_poly.pdbx_strand_id
1 'polypeptide(L)' 'EKLNVYSIYDIIYYISAIVPTEVDHDCAICMDRSRDCVLRPCNHMVTCNQCAKMLFNRRDGCPICRKDISDTIVVYHS' A
#
# COMPACT_ATOMS: atom_id res chain seq x y z
N GLU A 1 33.17 -25.53 -12.91
CA GLU A 1 31.82 -26.07 -13.19
C GLU A 1 30.99 -26.17 -11.91
N LYS A 2 30.49 -25.04 -11.40
CA LYS A 2 29.54 -25.05 -10.28
C LYS A 2 28.35 -24.20 -10.69
N LEU A 3 27.49 -24.78 -11.53
CA LEU A 3 26.21 -24.17 -11.86
C LEU A 3 25.32 -24.28 -10.62
N ASN A 4 24.76 -23.12 -10.29
CA ASN A 4 24.08 -22.80 -9.06
C ASN A 4 22.75 -23.57 -8.95
N VAL A 5 22.75 -24.68 -8.24
CA VAL A 5 21.54 -25.48 -7.96
C VAL A 5 20.86 -24.97 -6.70
N TYR A 6 20.31 -23.75 -6.75
CA TYR A 6 19.34 -23.33 -5.72
C TYR A 6 18.18 -24.33 -5.71
N SER A 7 17.84 -24.84 -4.53
CA SER A 7 16.71 -25.75 -4.37
C SER A 7 15.42 -25.07 -4.83
N ILE A 8 14.44 -25.84 -5.33
CA ILE A 8 13.12 -25.29 -5.65
C ILE A 8 12.51 -24.53 -4.45
N TYR A 9 12.82 -24.95 -3.22
CA TYR A 9 12.41 -24.28 -2.00
C TYR A 9 13.13 -22.94 -1.76
N ASP A 10 14.40 -22.81 -2.15
CA ASP A 10 15.15 -21.56 -2.07
C ASP A 10 14.59 -20.54 -3.08
N ILE A 11 14.23 -21.02 -4.28
CA ILE A 11 13.58 -20.20 -5.30
C ILE A 11 12.19 -19.76 -4.84
N ILE A 12 11.40 -20.65 -4.24
CA ILE A 12 10.07 -20.31 -3.69
C ILE A 12 10.21 -19.30 -2.54
N TYR A 13 11.17 -19.49 -1.63
CA TYR A 13 11.42 -18.56 -0.52
C TYR A 13 11.87 -17.19 -1.04
N TYR A 14 12.83 -17.16 -1.97
CA TYR A 14 13.29 -15.93 -2.62
C TYR A 14 12.15 -15.22 -3.36
N ILE A 15 11.34 -15.97 -4.13
CA ILE A 15 10.16 -15.41 -4.80
C ILE A 15 9.14 -14.92 -3.78
N SER A 16 8.85 -15.62 -2.68
CA SER A 16 7.92 -15.15 -1.65
C SER A 16 8.40 -13.90 -0.90
N ALA A 17 9.73 -13.74 -0.77
CA ALA A 17 10.34 -12.57 -0.16
C ALA A 17 10.37 -11.34 -1.09
N ILE A 18 10.20 -11.56 -2.42
CA ILE A 18 10.34 -10.51 -3.45
C ILE A 18 9.00 -10.20 -4.13
N VAL A 19 8.11 -11.18 -4.18
CA VAL A 19 6.72 -11.08 -4.62
C VAL A 19 5.89 -11.14 -3.35
N PRO A 20 5.40 -10.00 -2.85
CA PRO A 20 4.47 -9.98 -1.72
C PRO A 20 3.25 -10.80 -2.13
N THR A 21 3.13 -12.01 -1.59
CA THR A 21 1.93 -12.83 -1.70
C THR A 21 0.90 -12.20 -0.79
N GLU A 22 -0.18 -11.70 -1.41
CA GLU A 22 -1.15 -10.75 -0.85
C GLU A 22 -0.59 -9.33 -0.76
N VAL A 23 -1.04 -8.49 -1.71
CA VAL A 23 -0.78 -7.06 -1.70
C VAL A 23 -1.42 -6.53 -0.43
N ASP A 24 -0.62 -6.34 0.62
CA ASP A 24 -1.02 -5.79 1.92
C ASP A 24 -2.14 -4.76 1.73
N HIS A 25 -3.37 -5.19 1.99
CA HIS A 25 -4.56 -4.38 1.74
C HIS A 25 -4.80 -3.42 2.89
N ASP A 26 -4.02 -3.49 3.97
CA ASP A 26 -4.29 -2.74 5.18
C ASP A 26 -3.80 -1.31 5.07
N CYS A 27 -4.59 -0.39 5.61
CA CYS A 27 -4.25 1.02 5.69
C CYS A 27 -2.88 1.20 6.36
N ALA A 28 -1.96 1.85 5.67
CA ALA A 28 -0.58 2.06 6.13
C ALA A 28 -0.45 2.94 7.39
N ILE A 29 -1.56 3.44 7.94
CA ILE A 29 -1.59 4.28 9.14
C ILE A 29 -2.14 3.49 10.33
N CYS A 30 -3.29 2.82 10.17
CA CYS A 30 -3.92 2.10 11.28
C CYS A 30 -3.66 0.61 11.31
N MET A 31 -3.21 0.01 10.19
CA MET A 31 -2.96 -1.43 10.03
C MET A 31 -4.13 -2.31 10.51
N ASP A 32 -5.35 -1.84 10.26
CA ASP A 32 -6.60 -2.42 10.81
C ASP A 32 -7.73 -2.48 9.78
N ARG A 33 -7.85 -1.44 8.94
CA ARG A 33 -8.89 -1.34 7.91
C ARG A 33 -8.26 -1.42 6.53
N SER A 34 -9.00 -1.98 5.57
CA SER A 34 -8.56 -2.03 4.18
C SER A 34 -8.39 -0.62 3.57
N ARG A 35 -7.48 -0.52 2.61
CA ARG A 35 -7.24 0.65 1.76
C ARG A 35 -8.41 0.80 0.81
N ASP A 36 -9.23 1.81 1.04
CA ASP A 36 -10.41 2.13 0.24
C ASP A 36 -10.40 3.60 -0.20
N CYS A 37 -9.29 4.33 -0.02
CA CYS A 37 -9.26 5.76 -0.26
C CYS A 37 -8.06 6.23 -1.09
N VAL A 38 -8.35 6.92 -2.20
CA VAL A 38 -7.39 7.52 -3.13
C VAL A 38 -7.13 8.98 -2.74
N LEU A 39 -5.86 9.34 -2.55
CA LEU A 39 -5.45 10.70 -2.22
C LEU A 39 -5.18 11.52 -3.49
N ARG A 40 -5.95 12.58 -3.76
CA ARG A 40 -5.74 13.47 -4.90
C ARG A 40 -4.80 14.63 -4.53
N PRO A 41 -3.95 15.10 -5.47
CA PRO A 41 -3.90 14.73 -6.89
C PRO A 41 -2.90 13.61 -7.22
N CYS A 42 -2.25 12.99 -6.23
CA CYS A 42 -1.20 11.99 -6.47
C CYS A 42 -1.70 10.58 -6.82
N ASN A 43 -2.96 10.26 -6.52
CA ASN A 43 -3.65 9.00 -6.76
C ASN A 43 -3.11 7.77 -6.00
N HIS A 44 -2.28 7.96 -4.96
CA HIS A 44 -1.88 6.84 -4.11
C HIS A 44 -3.05 6.39 -3.22
N MET A 45 -3.38 5.10 -3.27
CA MET A 45 -4.37 4.46 -2.43
C MET A 45 -3.66 3.66 -1.33
N VAL A 46 -3.43 4.31 -0.19
CA VAL A 46 -2.57 3.77 0.90
C VAL A 46 -3.21 3.89 2.27
N THR A 47 -4.40 4.46 2.34
CA THR A 47 -5.14 4.70 3.58
C THR A 47 -6.57 4.20 3.46
N CYS A 48 -7.16 3.81 4.58
CA CYS A 48 -8.61 3.76 4.70
C CYS A 48 -9.21 5.19 4.72
N ASN A 49 -10.50 5.32 4.45
CA ASN A 49 -11.25 6.57 4.39
C ASN A 49 -11.10 7.40 5.68
N GLN A 50 -11.15 6.75 6.86
CA GLN A 50 -11.01 7.45 8.14
C GLN A 50 -9.63 8.08 8.30
N CYS A 51 -8.57 7.36 7.94
CA CYS A 51 -7.20 7.88 8.01
C CYS A 51 -6.97 8.96 6.94
N ALA A 52 -7.53 8.80 5.74
CA ALA A 52 -7.46 9.82 4.69
C ALA A 52 -8.11 11.16 5.13
N LYS A 53 -9.30 11.11 5.74
CA LYS A 53 -9.97 12.30 6.31
C LYS A 53 -9.15 12.95 7.42
N MET A 54 -8.51 12.15 8.27
CA MET A 54 -7.62 12.65 9.31
C MET A 54 -6.45 13.45 8.70
N LEU A 55 -5.77 12.89 7.69
CA LEU A 55 -4.67 13.58 6.99
C LEU A 55 -5.16 14.88 6.35
N PHE A 56 -6.29 14.84 5.64
CA PHE A 56 -6.87 16.01 5.00
C PHE A 56 -7.20 17.14 6.01
N ASN A 57 -7.85 16.79 7.12
CA ASN A 57 -8.21 17.75 8.17
C ASN A 57 -7.00 18.37 8.86
N ARG A 58 -5.90 17.62 8.99
CA ARG A 58 -4.63 18.09 9.53
C ARG A 58 -3.78 18.87 8.53
N ARG A 59 -4.18 18.90 7.25
CA ARG A 59 -3.40 19.43 6.12
C ARG A 59 -2.05 18.72 5.97
N ASP A 60 -2.04 17.42 6.24
CA ASP A 60 -0.88 16.55 6.00
C ASP A 60 -0.77 16.18 4.50
N GLY A 61 0.44 15.79 4.08
CA GLY A 61 0.70 15.27 2.74
C GLY A 61 0.47 13.76 2.62
N CYS A 62 0.45 13.26 1.38
CA CYS A 62 0.37 11.83 1.10
C CYS A 62 1.54 11.05 1.76
N PRO A 63 1.28 9.92 2.47
CA PRO A 63 2.34 9.14 3.12
C PRO A 63 3.43 8.60 2.18
N ILE A 64 3.11 8.42 0.89
CA ILE A 64 4.05 7.89 -0.11
C ILE A 64 4.92 8.98 -0.72
N CYS A 65 4.29 10.05 -1.23
CA CYS A 65 4.98 11.05 -2.06
C CYS A 65 5.00 12.45 -1.45
N ARG A 66 4.43 12.63 -0.26
CA ARG A 66 4.39 13.88 0.52
C ARG A 66 3.68 15.06 -0.15
N LYS A 67 3.01 14.82 -1.28
CA LYS A 67 2.22 15.83 -1.98
C LYS A 67 0.97 16.19 -1.16
N ASP A 68 0.63 17.48 -1.12
CA ASP A 68 -0.57 17.97 -0.45
C ASP A 68 -1.83 17.29 -0.97
N ILE A 69 -2.74 17.00 -0.05
CA ILE A 69 -4.01 16.33 -0.35
C ILE A 69 -5.07 17.40 -0.60
N SER A 70 -5.54 17.49 -1.85
CA SER A 70 -6.58 18.44 -2.24
C SER A 70 -8.00 17.86 -2.12
N ASP A 71 -8.12 16.55 -2.27
CA ASP A 71 -9.39 15.82 -2.20
C ASP A 71 -9.12 14.31 -1.97
N THR A 72 -10.15 13.57 -1.56
CA THR A 72 -10.08 12.13 -1.29
C THR A 72 -11.27 11.40 -1.93
N ILE A 73 -11.00 10.31 -2.65
CA ILE A 73 -12.05 9.49 -3.29
C ILE A 73 -12.15 8.15 -2.58
N VAL A 74 -13.35 7.76 -2.17
CA VAL A 74 -13.62 6.42 -1.59
C VAL A 74 -13.95 5.45 -2.72
N VAL A 75 -13.30 4.28 -2.71
CA VAL A 75 -13.48 3.22 -3.69
C VAL A 75 -14.26 2.08 -3.03
N TYR A 76 -15.32 1.64 -3.70
CA TYR A 76 -16.15 0.51 -3.30
C TYR A 76 -15.89 -0.65 -4.24
N HIS A 77 -15.74 -1.85 -3.70
CA HIS A 77 -15.62 -3.08 -4.48
C HIS A 77 -17.01 -3.72 -4.65
N SER A 78 -17.29 -4.21 -5.85
CA SER A 78 -18.52 -4.94 -6.21
C SER A 78 -18.47 -6.40 -5.80
#